data_AF-A0A077QNP3-F1
#
_entry.id   AF-A0A077QNP3-F1
#
_cell.length_a   1.000
_cell.length_b   1.000
_cell.length_c   1.000
_cell.angle_alpha   90.00
_cell.angle_beta   90.00
_cell.angle_gamma   90.00
#
_symmetry.space_group_name_H-M   'P 1'
#
loop_
_entity.id
_entity.type
_entity.pdbx_description
1 polymer ?
#
loop_
_entity_poly.entity_id
_entity_poly.type
_entity_poly.pdbx_seq_one_letter_code
_entity_poly.pdbx_strand_id
1 'polypeptide(L)' 'MKLSDLDPVVQVEVLRLAHDYTKTQRDVLSKERRTPTNESRWYREKLDEAVNGMFALYKSE' A
#
# COMPACT_ATOMS: atom_id res chain seq x y z
N MET A 1 -12.09 4.84 10.40
CA MET A 1 -10.96 5.62 9.87
C MET A 1 -10.72 5.22 8.43
N LYS A 2 -10.96 6.18 7.53
CA LYS A 2 -10.60 6.20 6.12
C LYS A 2 -9.43 7.17 5.96
N LEU A 3 -8.72 7.11 4.83
CA LEU A 3 -7.62 8.02 4.55
C LEU A 3 -8.05 9.49 4.59
N SER A 4 -9.23 9.79 4.04
CA SER A 4 -9.83 11.13 4.06
C SER A 4 -10.09 11.70 5.46
N ASP A 5 -10.11 10.86 6.49
CA ASP A 5 -10.37 11.27 7.88
C ASP A 5 -9.09 11.80 8.57
N LEU A 6 -7.93 11.65 7.94
CA LEU A 6 -6.62 12.04 8.49
C LEU A 6 -6.23 13.45 8.09
N ASP A 7 -5.33 14.08 8.86
CA ASP A 7 -4.67 15.31 8.45
C ASP A 7 -3.95 15.11 7.09
N PRO A 8 -3.99 16.08 6.15
CA PRO A 8 -3.37 15.94 4.83
C PRO A 8 -1.89 15.54 4.86
N VAL A 9 -1.11 15.98 5.86
CA VAL A 9 0.29 15.58 6.03
C VAL A 9 0.38 14.09 6.31
N VAL A 10 -0.49 13.59 7.18
CA VAL A 10 -0.58 12.16 7.50
C VAL A 10 -1.10 11.36 6.29
N GLN A 11 -2.06 11.90 5.53
CA GLN A 11 -2.53 11.26 4.29
C GLN A 11 -1.41 11.03 3.29
N VAL A 12 -0.59 12.06 3.05
CA VAL A 12 0.55 11.99 2.14
C VAL A 12 1.56 10.95 2.60
N GLU A 13 1.88 10.91 3.90
CA GLU A 13 2.84 9.96 4.43
C GLU A 13 2.32 8.51 4.37
N VAL A 14 1.05 8.28 4.69
CA VAL A 14 0.42 6.95 4.54
C VAL A 14 0.48 6.48 3.09
N LEU A 15 0.16 7.35 2.12
CA LEU A 15 0.23 7.01 0.70
C LEU A 15 1.66 6.73 0.24
N ARG A 16 2.63 7.52 0.71
CA ARG A 16 4.04 7.33 0.41
C ARG A 16 4.55 5.98 0.93
N LEU A 17 4.25 5.65 2.19
CA LEU A 17 4.65 4.37 2.78
C LEU A 17 3.98 3.19 2.07
N ALA A 18 2.70 3.32 1.71
CA ALA A 18 1.97 2.29 0.96
C ALA A 18 2.56 2.08 -0.45
N HIS A 19 2.99 3.17 -1.10
CA HIS A 19 3.69 3.14 -2.39
C HIS A 19 5.04 2.44 -2.29
N ASP A 20 5.86 2.77 -1.29
CA ASP A 20 7.17 2.16 -1.08
C ASP A 20 7.06 0.67 -0.72
N TYR A 21 6.06 0.30 0.08
CA TYR A 21 5.72 -1.10 0.33
C TYR A 21 5.34 -1.84 -0.96
N THR A 22 4.49 -1.24 -1.80
CA THR A 22 4.05 -1.86 -3.06
C THR A 22 5.21 -2.08 -4.02
N LYS A 23 6.16 -1.12 -4.11
CA LYS A 23 7.42 -1.31 -4.85
C LYS A 23 8.23 -2.48 -4.31
N THR A 24 8.39 -2.57 -2.99
CA THR A 24 9.11 -3.68 -2.36
C THR A 24 8.48 -5.03 -2.70
N GLN A 25 7.14 -5.12 -2.68
CA GLN A 25 6.41 -6.32 -3.11
C GLN A 25 6.65 -6.63 -4.60
N ARG A 26 6.72 -5.60 -5.45
CA ARG A 26 6.99 -5.79 -6.89
C ARG A 26 8.39 -6.33 -7.14
N ASP A 27 9.37 -5.88 -6.37
CA ASP A 27 10.76 -6.35 -6.42
C ASP A 27 10.85 -7.82 -5.98
N VAL A 28 10.11 -8.21 -4.94
CA VAL A 28 10.01 -9.62 -4.50
C VAL A 28 9.44 -10.49 -5.63
N LEU A 29 8.32 -10.09 -6.25
CA LEU A 29 7.77 -10.81 -7.40
C LEU A 29 8.78 -10.93 -8.55
N SER A 30 9.52 -9.86 -8.83
CA SER A 30 10.55 -9.87 -9.87
C SER A 30 11.66 -10.87 -9.57
N LYS A 31 12.10 -10.97 -8.30
CA LYS A 31 13.10 -11.96 -7.86
C LYS A 31 12.58 -13.39 -8.01
N GLU A 32 11.29 -13.60 -7.80
CA GLU A 32 10.60 -14.88 -8.02
C GLU A 32 10.27 -15.16 -9.51
N ARG A 33 10.67 -14.27 -10.43
CA ARG A 33 10.31 -14.33 -11.86
C ARG A 33 8.80 -14.38 -12.12
N ARG A 34 8.02 -13.74 -11.23
CA ARG A 34 6.57 -13.61 -11.34
C ARG A 34 6.23 -12.19 -11.79
N THR A 35 5.22 -12.09 -12.63
CA THR A 35 4.68 -10.82 -13.10
C THR A 35 3.17 -10.83 -12.95
N PRO A 36 2.56 -9.78 -12.39
CA PRO A 36 1.11 -9.64 -12.39
C PRO A 36 0.56 -9.66 -13.82
N THR A 37 -0.58 -10.33 -14.02
CA THR A 37 -1.27 -10.33 -15.33
C THR A 37 -1.77 -8.93 -15.71
N ASN A 38 -2.09 -8.09 -14.72
CA ASN A 38 -2.47 -6.69 -14.91
C ASN A 38 -1.76 -5.85 -13.84
N GLU A 39 -0.71 -5.14 -14.26
CA GLU A 39 0.15 -4.36 -13.36
C GLU A 39 -0.62 -3.25 -12.64
N SER A 40 -1.42 -2.46 -13.37
CA SER A 40 -2.16 -1.33 -12.79
C SER A 40 -3.18 -1.76 -11.76
N ARG A 41 -3.88 -2.86 -12.02
CA ARG A 41 -4.86 -3.42 -11.07
C ARG A 41 -4.15 -3.98 -9.84
N TRP A 42 -3.11 -4.78 -10.04
CA TRP A 42 -2.32 -5.35 -8.96
C TRP A 42 -1.72 -4.26 -8.06
N TYR A 43 -1.19 -3.20 -8.66
CA TYR A 43 -0.63 -2.07 -7.94
C TYR A 43 -1.66 -1.40 -7.04
N ARG A 44 -2.86 -1.12 -7.57
CA ARG A 44 -3.95 -0.52 -6.80
C ARG A 44 -4.37 -1.41 -5.64
N GLU A 45 -4.57 -2.71 -5.89
CA GLU A 45 -4.95 -3.67 -4.86
C GLU A 45 -3.90 -3.75 -3.74
N LYS A 46 -2.60 -3.76 -4.08
CA LYS A 46 -1.52 -3.77 -3.09
C LYS A 46 -1.37 -2.46 -2.32
N LEU A 47 -1.59 -1.34 -2.99
CA LEU A 47 -1.59 -0.03 -2.34
C LEU A 47 -2.76 0.07 -1.33
N ASP A 48 -3.97 -0.35 -1.73
CA ASP A 48 -5.14 -0.39 -0.85
C ASP A 48 -4.93 -1.34 0.34
N GLU A 49 -4.33 -2.52 0.11
CA GLU A 49 -3.96 -3.47 1.17
C GLU A 49 -3.00 -2.83 2.19
N ALA A 50 -1.97 -2.13 1.72
CA ALA A 50 -0.99 -1.48 2.59
C ALA A 50 -1.62 -0.35 3.42
N VAL A 51 -2.45 0.50 2.81
CA VAL A 51 -3.17 1.56 3.51
C VAL A 51 -4.09 0.98 4.59
N ASN A 52 -4.85 -0.06 4.25
CA ASN A 52 -5.74 -0.72 5.20
C ASN A 52 -4.97 -1.39 6.35
N GLY A 53 -3.82 -2.02 6.05
CA GLY A 53 -2.94 -2.61 7.05
C GLY A 53 -2.43 -1.57 8.04
N MET A 54 -2.01 -0.39 7.57
CA MET A 54 -1.61 0.72 8.44
C MET A 54 -2.76 1.19 9.33
N PHE A 55 -3.97 1.33 8.79
CA PHE A 55 -5.13 1.71 9.61
C PHE A 55 -5.54 0.65 10.63
N ALA A 56 -5.31 -0.64 10.34
CA ALA A 56 -5.57 -1.69 11.31
C ALA A 56 -4.65 -1.55 12.53
N LEU A 57 -3.37 -1.22 12.34
CA LEU A 57 -2.41 -1.00 13.43
C LEU A 57 -2.82 0.15 14.35
N TYR A 58 -3.37 1.23 13.79
CA TYR A 58 -3.90 2.35 14.59
C TYR A 58 -5.21 2.04 15.34
N LYS A 59 -5.97 1.03 14.91
CA LYS A 59 -7.24 0.64 15.54
C LYS A 59 -7.08 -0.45 16.60
N SER A 60 -5.95 -1.15 16.61
CA SER A 60 -5.65 -2.21 17.58
C SER A 60 -5.14 -1.69 18.92
N GLU A 61 -5.11 -0.36 19.12
CA GLU A 61 -4.86 0.31 20.40
C GLU A 61 -6.16 0.79 21.06
#